data_AF-W7LB67-F1
#
_entry.id   AF-W7LB67-F1
#
_cell.length_a   1.000
_cell.length_b   1.000
_cell.length_c   1.000
_cell.angle_alpha   90.00
_cell.angle_beta   90.00
_cell.angle_gamma   90.00
#
_symmetry.space_group_name_H-M   'P 1'
#
loop_
_entity.id
_entity.type
_entity.pdbx_description
1 polymer ?
#
loop_
_entity_poly.entity_id
_entity_poly.type
_entity_poly.pdbx_seq_one_letter_code
_entity_poly.pdbx_strand_id
1 'polypeptide(L)'
;MTIKILKISGLSLASLGIVFSAGGVSADAHNTEVNLQDSAKVKEELKVEKNLAKIEKKVNDINVKIVGIKASLVEPPLSAEEVERYKEYKEKIGDLLNRLNAVENHLEAKTKNSDKLDASQESIEKLINEVRLNALEIRETIELHFAETMSSSGEVPDKLGEAENPAFEIGSQAIIEADHMPGMKGAAATIAGAYETTAYSVTYYPTTGEEPVKDHKWVIHEEIENAGEEPLKPGAEVTLNADHMEGMDGAAAVIESAVETTVYMLDFTTTTGEKVDKHKWIIESELAPIQQ
;
A
#
# COMPACT_ATOMS: atom_id res chain seq x y z
N MET A 1 30.39 -7.95 16.73
CA MET A 1 30.50 -9.43 16.69
C MET A 1 30.53 -9.86 15.25
N THR A 2 31.64 -10.44 14.80
CA THR A 2 31.91 -10.82 13.41
C THR A 2 31.57 -12.31 13.23
N ILE A 3 30.63 -12.64 12.34
CA ILE A 3 30.27 -14.04 12.06
C ILE A 3 31.04 -14.51 10.81
N LYS A 4 31.83 -15.56 11.00
CA LYS A 4 32.65 -16.24 10.00
C LYS A 4 31.79 -17.08 9.06
N ILE A 5 32.12 -17.02 7.76
CA ILE A 5 31.58 -17.87 6.70
C ILE A 5 32.30 -19.23 6.73
N LEU A 6 31.54 -20.32 6.83
CA LEU A 6 32.03 -21.69 6.76
C LEU A 6 31.80 -22.24 5.33
N LYS A 7 32.90 -22.54 4.62
CA LYS A 7 32.87 -23.28 3.35
C LYS A 7 32.77 -24.78 3.65
N ILE A 8 31.88 -25.49 2.97
CA ILE A 8 31.88 -26.95 2.91
C ILE A 8 32.17 -27.36 1.47
N SER A 9 33.20 -28.17 1.33
CA SER A 9 33.70 -28.77 0.09
C SER A 9 33.13 -30.17 -0.12
N GLY A 10 32.67 -30.44 -1.35
CA GLY A 10 32.93 -31.68 -2.07
C GLY A 10 31.99 -32.87 -1.83
N LEU A 11 31.43 -33.39 -2.93
CA LEU A 11 31.63 -34.79 -3.35
C LEU A 11 31.28 -34.95 -4.83
N SER A 12 32.00 -35.86 -5.45
CA SER A 12 32.17 -36.06 -6.89
C SER A 12 31.50 -37.37 -7.35
N LEU A 13 31.37 -37.52 -8.67
CA LEU A 13 31.12 -38.72 -9.47
C LEU A 13 29.70 -39.31 -9.52
N ALA A 14 29.11 -39.25 -10.72
CA ALA A 14 28.87 -40.45 -11.53
C ALA A 14 28.67 -40.06 -13.01
N SER A 15 29.70 -40.27 -13.82
CA SER A 15 29.62 -40.33 -15.28
C SER A 15 28.85 -41.59 -15.70
N LEU A 16 27.67 -41.45 -16.31
CA LEU A 16 27.05 -42.58 -17.01
C LEU A 16 27.79 -42.82 -18.33
N GLY A 17 28.54 -43.91 -18.37
CA GLY A 17 29.19 -44.43 -19.57
C GLY A 17 28.16 -45.03 -20.53
N ILE A 18 28.27 -44.64 -21.80
CA ILE A 18 27.59 -45.29 -22.93
C ILE A 18 28.45 -46.49 -23.34
N VAL A 19 27.97 -47.70 -23.10
CA VAL A 19 28.56 -48.92 -23.65
C VAL A 19 27.77 -49.32 -24.91
N PHE A 20 28.38 -49.17 -26.09
CA PHE A 20 27.87 -49.79 -27.31
C PHE A 20 28.31 -51.26 -27.35
N SER A 21 27.37 -52.18 -27.14
CA SER A 21 27.53 -53.59 -27.50
C SER A 21 27.02 -53.76 -28.93
N ALA A 22 27.93 -54.07 -29.86
CA ALA A 22 27.58 -54.52 -31.20
C ALA A 22 27.29 -56.03 -31.15
N GLY A 23 26.07 -56.41 -31.50
CA GLY A 23 25.71 -57.81 -31.64
C GLY A 23 24.32 -58.03 -32.21
N GLY A 24 24.28 -58.53 -33.45
CA GLY A 24 23.29 -59.53 -33.89
C GLY A 24 21.90 -59.03 -34.28
N VAL A 25 21.64 -59.06 -35.58
CA VAL A 25 20.30 -58.98 -36.17
C VAL A 25 19.47 -60.21 -35.73
N SER A 26 18.32 -59.99 -35.12
CA SER A 26 17.14 -60.84 -35.28
C SER A 26 15.89 -59.99 -35.05
N ALA A 27 15.00 -60.00 -36.04
CA ALA A 27 13.74 -59.29 -36.02
C ALA A 27 12.78 -59.94 -35.01
N ASP A 28 12.40 -59.21 -33.98
CA ASP A 28 11.17 -59.46 -33.22
C ASP A 28 10.43 -58.14 -33.05
N ALA A 29 9.29 -58.03 -33.73
CA ALA A 29 8.43 -56.84 -33.80
C ALA A 29 7.58 -56.64 -32.53
N HIS A 30 8.06 -57.07 -31.36
CA HIS A 30 7.29 -57.04 -30.11
C HIS A 30 7.82 -56.06 -29.04
N ASN A 31 8.87 -55.28 -29.33
CA ASN A 31 9.50 -54.38 -28.35
C ASN A 31 9.51 -52.88 -28.75
N THR A 32 8.85 -52.53 -29.85
CA THR A 32 8.78 -51.15 -30.36
C THR A 32 7.80 -50.29 -29.54
N GLU A 33 6.73 -50.90 -29.03
CA GLU A 33 5.65 -50.20 -28.33
C GLU A 33 6.05 -49.75 -26.92
N VAL A 34 6.84 -50.56 -26.21
CA VAL A 34 7.40 -50.24 -24.87
C VAL A 34 8.42 -49.10 -24.95
N ASN A 35 9.28 -49.10 -25.97
CA ASN A 35 10.30 -48.05 -26.18
C ASN A 35 9.66 -46.71 -26.63
N LEU A 36 8.56 -46.76 -27.38
CA LEU A 36 7.81 -45.56 -27.77
C LEU A 36 7.05 -44.94 -26.59
N GLN A 37 6.45 -45.76 -25.72
CA GLN A 37 5.74 -45.30 -24.52
C GLN A 37 6.68 -44.59 -23.52
N ASP A 38 7.88 -45.13 -23.26
CA ASP A 38 8.87 -44.46 -22.41
C ASP A 38 9.36 -43.14 -23.02
N SER A 39 9.57 -43.09 -24.34
CA SER A 39 10.00 -41.86 -25.02
C SER A 39 8.94 -40.75 -25.03
N ALA A 40 7.65 -41.11 -25.07
CA ALA A 40 6.53 -40.18 -25.03
C ALA A 40 6.36 -39.63 -23.61
N LYS A 41 6.45 -40.49 -22.60
CA LYS A 41 6.38 -40.13 -21.19
C LYS A 41 7.50 -39.16 -20.78
N VAL A 42 8.74 -39.43 -21.18
CA VAL A 42 9.89 -38.54 -20.92
C VAL A 42 9.71 -37.17 -21.57
N LYS A 43 9.12 -37.10 -22.78
CA LYS A 43 8.83 -35.82 -23.45
C LYS A 43 7.71 -35.04 -22.76
N GLU A 44 6.70 -35.74 -22.23
CA GLU A 44 5.61 -35.15 -21.43
C GLU A 44 6.17 -34.55 -20.14
N GLU A 45 6.99 -35.31 -19.40
CA GLU A 45 7.65 -34.88 -18.16
C GLU A 45 8.55 -33.64 -18.38
N LEU A 46 9.42 -33.66 -19.41
CA LEU A 46 10.26 -32.50 -19.77
C LEU A 46 9.44 -31.25 -20.18
N LYS A 47 8.24 -31.45 -20.74
CA LYS A 47 7.34 -30.36 -21.12
C LYS A 47 6.67 -29.76 -19.89
N VAL A 48 6.28 -30.59 -18.92
CA VAL A 48 5.73 -30.15 -17.63
C VAL A 48 6.79 -29.34 -16.87
N GLU A 49 8.01 -29.85 -16.74
CA GLU A 49 9.11 -29.18 -16.06
C GLU A 49 9.41 -27.79 -16.67
N LYS A 50 9.47 -27.69 -18.01
CA LYS A 50 9.62 -26.41 -18.71
C LYS A 50 8.46 -25.45 -18.48
N ASN A 51 7.24 -25.95 -18.27
CA ASN A 51 6.09 -25.10 -17.96
C ASN A 51 6.15 -24.61 -16.51
N LEU A 52 6.53 -25.47 -15.56
CA LEU A 52 6.71 -25.11 -14.15
C LEU A 52 7.81 -24.06 -14.00
N ALA A 53 8.96 -24.23 -14.65
CA ALA A 53 10.03 -23.22 -14.63
C ALA A 53 9.58 -21.85 -15.18
N LYS A 54 8.69 -21.83 -16.19
CA LYS A 54 8.10 -20.58 -16.69
C LYS A 54 7.12 -19.95 -15.72
N ILE A 55 6.35 -20.77 -14.99
CA ILE A 55 5.41 -20.31 -13.97
C ILE A 55 6.18 -19.73 -12.80
N GLU A 56 7.16 -20.46 -12.27
CA GLU A 56 8.03 -20.01 -11.18
C GLU A 56 8.71 -18.68 -11.53
N LYS A 57 9.26 -18.55 -12.75
CA LYS A 57 9.81 -17.27 -13.21
C LYS A 57 8.81 -16.12 -13.13
N LYS A 58 7.54 -16.33 -13.54
CA LYS A 58 6.50 -15.29 -13.44
C LYS A 58 6.18 -14.93 -11.99
N VAL A 59 6.17 -15.90 -11.08
CA VAL A 59 5.98 -15.64 -9.65
C VAL A 59 7.14 -14.80 -9.10
N ASN A 60 8.38 -15.15 -9.45
CA ASN A 60 9.56 -14.39 -9.06
C ASN A 60 9.56 -12.96 -9.64
N ASP A 61 9.16 -12.78 -10.89
CA ASP A 61 9.04 -11.46 -11.51
C ASP A 61 7.99 -10.58 -10.79
N ILE A 62 6.93 -11.19 -10.23
CA ILE A 62 5.94 -10.49 -9.38
C ILE A 62 6.57 -10.17 -8.01
N ASN A 63 7.23 -11.14 -7.39
CA ASN A 63 7.88 -10.97 -6.09
C ASN A 63 8.88 -9.81 -6.08
N VAL A 64 9.73 -9.71 -7.11
CA VAL A 64 10.71 -8.62 -7.25
C VAL A 64 10.03 -7.24 -7.22
N LYS A 65 8.86 -7.11 -7.84
CA LYS A 65 8.11 -5.85 -7.85
C LYS A 65 7.49 -5.53 -6.49
N ILE A 66 6.92 -6.54 -5.83
CA ILE A 66 6.37 -6.41 -4.48
C ILE A 66 7.46 -5.99 -3.48
N VAL A 67 8.61 -6.66 -3.51
CA VAL A 67 9.77 -6.31 -2.68
C VAL A 67 10.30 -4.91 -3.01
N GLY A 68 10.31 -4.52 -4.29
CA GLY A 68 10.69 -3.17 -4.71
C GLY A 68 9.80 -2.08 -4.13
N ILE A 69 8.47 -2.31 -4.08
CA ILE A 69 7.52 -1.40 -3.42
C ILE A 69 7.82 -1.34 -1.93
N LYS A 70 7.97 -2.49 -1.25
CA LYS A 70 8.30 -2.53 0.20
C LYS A 70 9.55 -1.72 0.53
N ALA A 71 10.60 -1.84 -0.28
CA ALA A 71 11.85 -1.14 -0.08
C ALA A 71 11.78 0.37 -0.35
N SER A 72 10.70 0.84 -0.97
CA SER A 72 10.46 2.25 -1.28
C SER A 72 9.49 2.92 -0.29
N LEU A 73 8.98 2.16 0.69
CA LEU A 73 8.20 2.74 1.78
C LEU A 73 9.14 3.43 2.78
N VAL A 74 8.73 4.61 3.22
CA VAL A 74 9.30 5.40 4.33
C VAL A 74 8.36 5.38 5.53
N GLU A 75 8.90 5.73 6.70
CA GLU A 75 8.16 5.89 7.94
C GLU A 75 7.36 7.22 7.92
N PRO A 76 6.18 7.27 8.56
CA PRO A 76 5.39 8.50 8.66
C PRO A 76 5.98 9.53 9.66
N PRO A 77 5.52 10.80 9.65
CA PRO A 77 4.48 11.35 8.76
C PRO A 77 4.94 11.44 7.32
N LEU A 78 4.05 11.11 6.38
CA LEU A 78 4.36 11.15 4.95
C LEU A 78 4.30 12.57 4.41
N SER A 79 5.13 12.84 3.40
CA SER A 79 4.96 14.02 2.55
C SER A 79 3.75 13.87 1.61
N ALA A 80 3.32 14.98 0.99
CA ALA A 80 2.21 14.92 0.02
C ALA A 80 2.57 14.12 -1.24
N GLU A 81 3.82 14.20 -1.70
CA GLU A 81 4.30 13.38 -2.83
C GLU A 81 4.27 11.88 -2.47
N GLU A 82 4.67 11.54 -1.26
CA GLU A 82 4.67 10.15 -0.77
C GLU A 82 3.26 9.59 -0.63
N VAL A 83 2.32 10.40 -0.15
CA VAL A 83 0.90 10.03 -0.12
C VAL A 83 0.40 9.65 -1.51
N GLU A 84 0.66 10.46 -2.53
CA GLU A 84 0.27 10.15 -3.92
C GLU A 84 0.98 8.89 -4.45
N ARG A 85 2.28 8.76 -4.17
CA ARG A 85 3.05 7.57 -4.55
C ARG A 85 2.48 6.30 -3.93
N TYR A 86 2.04 6.35 -2.68
CA TYR A 86 1.46 5.21 -1.97
C TYR A 86 0.09 4.82 -2.52
N LYS A 87 -0.73 5.79 -2.94
CA LYS A 87 -1.98 5.52 -3.68
C LYS A 87 -1.68 4.70 -4.94
N GLU A 88 -0.66 5.10 -5.71
CA GLU A 88 -0.25 4.32 -6.88
C GLU A 88 0.28 2.92 -6.53
N TYR A 89 1.04 2.79 -5.44
CA TYR A 89 1.55 1.50 -4.98
C TYR A 89 0.43 0.54 -4.61
N LYS A 90 -0.62 1.02 -3.93
CA LYS A 90 -1.79 0.22 -3.57
C LYS A 90 -2.49 -0.36 -4.81
N GLU A 91 -2.71 0.47 -5.83
CA GLU A 91 -3.26 0.01 -7.13
C GLU A 91 -2.32 -1.01 -7.82
N LYS A 92 -1.02 -0.72 -7.87
CA LYS A 92 -0.01 -1.64 -8.44
C LYS A 92 0.02 -2.99 -7.71
N ILE A 93 -0.13 -3.01 -6.38
CA ILE A 93 -0.21 -4.24 -5.59
C ILE A 93 -1.47 -5.03 -5.95
N GLY A 94 -2.62 -4.37 -6.11
CA GLY A 94 -3.86 -5.00 -6.57
C GLY A 94 -3.70 -5.70 -7.92
N ASP A 95 -3.08 -5.03 -8.89
CA ASP A 95 -2.76 -5.60 -10.20
C ASP A 95 -1.79 -6.79 -10.11
N LEU A 96 -0.78 -6.70 -9.25
CA LEU A 96 0.18 -7.78 -9.03
C LEU A 96 -0.48 -9.01 -8.39
N LEU A 97 -1.39 -8.82 -7.44
CA LEU A 97 -2.19 -9.89 -6.84
C LEU A 97 -3.10 -10.56 -7.87
N ASN A 98 -3.77 -9.78 -8.72
CA ASN A 98 -4.59 -10.32 -9.82
C ASN A 98 -3.75 -11.17 -10.80
N ARG A 99 -2.56 -10.70 -11.14
CA ARG A 99 -1.61 -11.46 -11.97
C ARG A 99 -1.13 -12.73 -11.28
N LEU A 100 -0.88 -12.67 -9.97
CA LEU A 100 -0.46 -13.82 -9.18
C LEU A 100 -1.55 -14.91 -9.16
N ASN A 101 -2.82 -14.52 -8.98
CA ASN A 101 -3.97 -15.43 -9.07
C ASN A 101 -4.09 -16.07 -10.46
N ALA A 102 -3.83 -15.32 -11.54
CA ALA A 102 -3.80 -15.88 -12.89
C ALA A 102 -2.65 -16.88 -13.09
N VAL A 103 -1.51 -16.67 -12.44
CA VAL A 103 -0.37 -17.59 -12.46
C VAL A 103 -0.68 -18.88 -11.70
N GLU A 104 -1.34 -18.77 -10.54
CA GLU A 104 -1.83 -19.91 -9.75
C GLU A 104 -2.84 -20.76 -10.54
N ASN A 105 -3.85 -20.14 -11.15
CA ASN A 105 -4.80 -20.84 -12.03
C ASN A 105 -4.10 -21.56 -13.19
N HIS A 106 -3.04 -20.95 -13.75
CA HIS A 106 -2.26 -21.58 -14.81
C HIS A 106 -1.41 -22.75 -14.30
N LEU A 107 -0.92 -22.70 -13.06
CA LEU A 107 -0.27 -23.82 -12.39
C LEU A 107 -1.22 -25.00 -12.25
N GLU A 108 -2.39 -24.78 -11.64
CA GLU A 108 -3.43 -25.79 -11.47
C GLU A 108 -3.84 -26.46 -12.80
N ALA A 109 -4.05 -25.64 -13.84
CA ALA A 109 -4.43 -26.15 -15.16
C ALA A 109 -3.34 -27.02 -15.81
N LYS A 110 -2.07 -26.80 -15.48
CA LYS A 110 -0.94 -27.58 -16.00
C LYS A 110 -0.67 -28.85 -15.19
N THR A 111 -1.14 -28.92 -13.94
CA THR A 111 -0.87 -30.04 -13.04
C THR A 111 -2.06 -30.99 -12.84
N LYS A 112 -3.27 -30.61 -13.28
CA LYS A 112 -4.55 -31.34 -13.13
C LYS A 112 -4.58 -32.84 -13.51
N ASN A 113 -3.68 -33.32 -14.37
CA ASN A 113 -3.64 -34.72 -14.85
C ASN A 113 -2.35 -35.46 -14.45
N SER A 114 -1.56 -34.93 -13.51
CA SER A 114 -0.32 -35.57 -13.06
C SER A 114 -0.56 -36.44 -11.83
N ASP A 115 -0.53 -37.77 -11.99
CA ASP A 115 -0.70 -38.74 -10.88
C ASP A 115 0.45 -38.72 -9.85
N LYS A 116 1.51 -37.96 -10.11
CA LYS A 116 2.52 -37.56 -9.14
C LYS A 116 2.43 -36.06 -8.95
N LEU A 117 1.93 -35.63 -7.79
CA LEU A 117 2.22 -34.29 -7.29
C LEU A 117 3.75 -34.19 -7.13
N ASP A 118 4.35 -33.43 -8.02
CA ASP A 118 5.78 -33.18 -8.06
C ASP A 118 6.13 -32.19 -6.93
N ALA A 119 7.23 -32.43 -6.22
CA ALA A 119 7.78 -31.52 -5.22
C ALA A 119 7.99 -30.09 -5.79
N SER A 120 8.23 -29.99 -7.11
CA SER A 120 8.33 -28.72 -7.82
C SER A 120 7.02 -27.92 -7.81
N GLN A 121 5.86 -28.58 -7.93
CA GLN A 121 4.56 -27.91 -7.86
C GLN A 121 4.32 -27.35 -6.47
N GLU A 122 4.50 -28.16 -5.43
CA GLU A 122 4.31 -27.75 -4.02
C GLU A 122 5.24 -26.56 -3.68
N SER A 123 6.48 -26.59 -4.17
CA SER A 123 7.42 -25.47 -4.00
C SER A 123 6.92 -24.18 -4.64
N ILE A 124 6.30 -24.24 -5.83
CA ILE A 124 5.76 -23.06 -6.51
C ILE A 124 4.49 -22.56 -5.80
N GLU A 125 3.60 -23.46 -5.35
CA GLU A 125 2.41 -23.08 -4.58
C GLU A 125 2.79 -22.37 -3.28
N LYS A 126 3.82 -22.88 -2.58
CA LYS A 126 4.36 -22.22 -1.40
C LYS A 126 4.90 -20.83 -1.71
N LEU A 127 5.66 -20.69 -2.80
CA LEU A 127 6.19 -19.39 -3.23
C LEU A 127 5.06 -18.41 -3.58
N ILE A 128 4.01 -18.86 -4.29
CA ILE A 128 2.83 -18.05 -4.60
C ILE A 128 2.19 -17.53 -3.31
N ASN A 129 1.98 -18.39 -2.32
CA ASN A 129 1.40 -18.00 -1.04
C ASN A 129 2.27 -17.02 -0.27
N GLU A 130 3.59 -17.21 -0.27
CA GLU A 130 4.54 -16.27 0.36
C GLU A 130 4.46 -14.88 -0.29
N VAL A 131 4.51 -14.82 -1.62
CA VAL A 131 4.40 -13.54 -2.36
C VAL A 131 3.07 -12.85 -2.11
N ARG A 132 1.98 -13.63 -2.05
CA ARG A 132 0.63 -13.13 -1.75
C ARG A 132 0.57 -12.51 -0.35
N LEU A 133 1.08 -13.20 0.67
CA LEU A 133 1.11 -12.69 2.04
C LEU A 133 1.94 -11.41 2.15
N ASN A 134 3.13 -11.38 1.55
CA ASN A 134 3.97 -10.19 1.52
C ASN A 134 3.26 -9.00 0.86
N ALA A 135 2.58 -9.23 -0.26
CA ALA A 135 1.82 -8.19 -0.96
C ALA A 135 0.66 -7.64 -0.12
N LEU A 136 -0.04 -8.50 0.63
CA LEU A 136 -1.12 -8.10 1.52
C LEU A 136 -0.59 -7.34 2.75
N GLU A 137 0.53 -7.77 3.33
CA GLU A 137 1.22 -7.08 4.43
C GLU A 137 1.62 -5.66 4.01
N ILE A 138 2.24 -5.50 2.84
CA ILE A 138 2.65 -4.18 2.33
C ILE A 138 1.43 -3.27 2.11
N ARG A 139 0.32 -3.83 1.63
CA ARG A 139 -0.91 -3.05 1.47
C ARG A 139 -1.44 -2.57 2.83
N GLU A 140 -1.46 -3.44 3.84
CA GLU A 140 -1.84 -3.08 5.21
C GLU A 140 -0.90 -2.02 5.79
N THR A 141 0.41 -2.15 5.58
CA THR A 141 1.39 -1.11 5.97
C THR A 141 1.07 0.24 5.33
N ILE A 142 0.68 0.28 4.05
CA ILE A 142 0.31 1.53 3.38
C ILE A 142 -0.92 2.18 4.03
N GLU A 143 -1.97 1.40 4.36
CA GLU A 143 -3.15 1.96 5.04
C GLU A 143 -2.79 2.48 6.45
N LEU A 144 -1.94 1.75 7.17
CA LEU A 144 -1.43 2.18 8.47
C LEU A 144 -0.66 3.49 8.38
N HIS A 145 0.22 3.65 7.39
CA HIS A 145 0.99 4.90 7.22
C HIS A 145 0.08 6.08 6.85
N PHE A 146 -1.00 5.86 6.08
CA PHE A 146 -2.01 6.89 5.87
C PHE A 146 -2.69 7.29 7.19
N ALA A 147 -3.09 6.32 8.00
CA ALA A 147 -3.74 6.59 9.29
C ALA A 147 -2.82 7.32 10.28
N GLU A 148 -1.54 6.92 10.35
CA GLU A 148 -0.54 7.59 11.17
C GLU A 148 -0.28 9.03 10.68
N THR A 149 -0.22 9.26 9.37
CA THR A 149 -0.08 10.61 8.79
C THR A 149 -1.30 11.49 9.04
N MET A 150 -2.51 10.92 9.07
CA MET A 150 -3.74 11.66 9.40
C MET A 150 -3.87 11.99 10.90
N SER A 151 -3.13 11.29 11.75
CA SER A 151 -3.21 11.46 13.21
C SER A 151 -2.37 12.64 13.67
N SER A 152 -2.79 13.31 14.73
CA SER A 152 -2.04 14.42 15.31
C SER A 152 -1.84 14.26 16.82
N SER A 153 -0.95 15.08 17.39
CA SER A 153 -0.80 15.20 18.84
C SER A 153 -2.10 15.67 19.53
N GLY A 154 -2.95 16.38 18.78
CA GLY A 154 -4.12 17.12 19.25
C GLY A 154 -3.78 18.35 20.07
N GLU A 155 -2.57 18.87 19.95
CA GLU A 155 -2.25 20.19 20.47
C GLU A 155 -3.12 21.23 19.76
N VAL A 156 -3.74 22.12 20.53
CA VAL A 156 -4.65 23.13 19.97
C VAL A 156 -3.91 24.46 19.92
N PRO A 157 -3.94 25.19 18.79
CA PRO A 157 -3.31 26.51 18.71
C PRO A 157 -3.78 27.45 19.80
N ASP A 158 -2.86 28.28 20.30
CA ASP A 158 -3.18 29.28 21.32
C ASP A 158 -4.27 30.24 20.81
N LYS A 159 -5.20 30.60 21.70
CA LYS A 159 -6.31 31.53 21.43
C LYS A 159 -7.40 31.01 20.47
N LEU A 160 -7.33 29.76 20.00
CA LEU A 160 -8.45 29.15 19.28
C LEU A 160 -9.67 29.05 20.22
N GLY A 161 -10.77 29.71 19.84
CA GLY A 161 -12.00 29.72 20.62
C GLY A 161 -12.79 28.43 20.47
N GLU A 162 -13.24 27.84 21.58
CA GLU A 162 -14.23 26.75 21.54
C GLU A 162 -15.54 27.25 20.92
N ALA A 163 -16.20 26.41 20.12
CA ALA A 163 -17.48 26.75 19.52
C ALA A 163 -18.59 26.81 20.58
N GLU A 164 -19.42 27.85 20.58
CA GLU A 164 -20.47 27.99 21.58
C GLU A 164 -21.65 27.06 21.31
N ASN A 165 -22.02 26.87 20.04
CA ASN A 165 -23.16 26.06 19.62
C ASN A 165 -22.84 25.23 18.36
N PRO A 166 -21.90 24.28 18.43
CA PRO A 166 -21.56 23.43 17.29
C PRO A 166 -22.73 22.52 16.91
N ALA A 167 -22.93 22.24 15.62
CA ALA A 167 -23.93 21.25 15.19
C ALA A 167 -23.62 19.84 15.72
N PHE A 168 -22.34 19.54 15.97
CA PHE A 168 -21.87 18.28 16.54
C PHE A 168 -21.13 18.53 17.86
N GLU A 169 -21.74 18.20 18.99
CA GLU A 169 -21.14 18.39 20.31
C GLU A 169 -19.91 17.48 20.51
N ILE A 170 -18.95 17.92 21.34
CA ILE A 170 -17.80 17.10 21.73
C ILE A 170 -18.29 15.78 22.37
N GLY A 171 -17.71 14.66 21.94
CA GLY A 171 -18.11 13.30 22.33
C GLY A 171 -19.29 12.73 21.56
N SER A 172 -19.99 13.52 20.74
CA SER A 172 -20.99 13.03 19.81
C SER A 172 -20.34 12.33 18.61
N GLN A 173 -21.14 11.61 17.82
CA GLN A 173 -20.69 10.93 16.62
C GLN A 173 -21.25 11.57 15.36
N ALA A 174 -20.44 11.56 14.29
CA ALA A 174 -20.80 12.02 12.96
C ALA A 174 -20.25 11.08 11.88
N ILE A 175 -20.75 11.21 10.65
CA ILE A 175 -20.18 10.55 9.46
C ILE A 175 -19.34 11.59 8.70
N ILE A 176 -18.09 11.25 8.41
CA ILE A 176 -17.21 12.10 7.60
C ILE A 176 -17.67 12.03 6.14
N GLU A 177 -17.99 13.17 5.53
CA GLU A 177 -18.30 13.26 4.09
C GLU A 177 -17.09 13.74 3.26
N ALA A 178 -16.09 14.34 3.92
CA ALA A 178 -14.82 14.72 3.33
C ALA A 178 -14.02 13.53 2.80
N ASP A 179 -13.24 13.79 1.75
CA ASP A 179 -12.34 12.83 1.10
C ASP A 179 -10.94 13.44 0.97
N HIS A 180 -10.46 14.09 2.04
CA HIS A 180 -9.16 14.76 2.04
C HIS A 180 -8.02 13.74 1.93
N MET A 181 -8.17 12.59 2.59
CA MET A 181 -7.24 11.47 2.58
C MET A 181 -7.97 10.13 2.42
N PRO A 182 -7.31 9.10 1.84
CA PRO A 182 -7.91 7.78 1.68
C PRO A 182 -8.47 7.21 2.98
N GLY A 183 -9.69 6.67 2.92
CA GLY A 183 -10.33 6.00 4.04
C GLY A 183 -11.13 6.91 4.98
N MET A 184 -11.18 8.22 4.74
CA MET A 184 -11.99 9.16 5.53
C MET A 184 -13.48 9.10 5.17
N LYS A 185 -13.80 9.20 3.88
CA LYS A 185 -15.19 9.35 3.43
C LYS A 185 -16.06 8.16 3.83
N GLY A 186 -17.12 8.45 4.58
CA GLY A 186 -18.07 7.47 5.11
C GLY A 186 -17.64 6.85 6.44
N ALA A 187 -16.47 7.19 6.98
CA ALA A 187 -16.08 6.75 8.31
C ALA A 187 -16.94 7.40 9.39
N ALA A 188 -17.31 6.62 10.41
CA ALA A 188 -17.91 7.15 11.62
C ALA A 188 -16.80 7.73 12.52
N ALA A 189 -16.99 8.97 12.96
CA ALA A 189 -16.04 9.71 13.77
C ALA A 189 -16.68 10.14 15.09
N THR A 190 -15.84 10.31 16.11
CA THR A 190 -16.18 10.95 17.38
C THR A 190 -15.59 12.34 17.40
N ILE A 191 -16.39 13.34 17.77
CA ILE A 191 -15.92 14.71 17.91
C ILE A 191 -14.99 14.82 19.12
N ALA A 192 -13.71 15.10 18.90
CA ALA A 192 -12.71 15.29 19.94
C ALA A 192 -12.55 16.77 20.35
N GLY A 193 -12.88 17.69 19.44
CA GLY A 193 -12.90 19.13 19.71
C GLY A 193 -13.74 19.87 18.67
N ALA A 194 -14.30 21.02 19.05
CA ALA A 194 -15.12 21.88 18.20
C ALA A 194 -14.77 23.34 18.47
N TYR A 195 -14.40 24.08 17.43
CA TYR A 195 -13.82 25.42 17.55
C TYR A 195 -14.41 26.36 16.51
N GLU A 196 -14.62 27.63 16.87
CA GLU A 196 -15.04 28.67 15.93
C GLU A 196 -13.81 29.43 15.42
N THR A 197 -13.60 29.43 14.11
CA THR A 197 -12.49 30.12 13.46
C THR A 197 -12.79 30.32 11.97
N THR A 198 -11.83 30.89 11.22
CA THR A 198 -11.82 30.83 9.76
C THR A 198 -10.95 29.66 9.31
N ALA A 199 -11.54 28.72 8.57
CA ALA A 199 -10.83 27.65 7.89
C ALA A 199 -10.41 28.10 6.48
N TYR A 200 -9.19 27.75 6.08
CA TYR A 200 -8.63 28.09 4.78
C TYR A 200 -8.27 26.83 4.00
N SER A 201 -8.65 26.84 2.72
CA SER A 201 -7.99 25.99 1.75
C SER A 201 -6.78 26.73 1.21
N VAL A 202 -5.64 26.05 1.08
CA VAL A 202 -4.38 26.67 0.68
C VAL A 202 -3.68 25.89 -0.42
N THR A 203 -2.98 26.60 -1.29
CA THR A 203 -1.88 26.01 -2.06
C THR A 203 -0.59 26.32 -1.32
N TYR A 204 0.14 25.32 -0.81
CA TYR A 204 1.40 25.53 -0.10
C TYR A 204 2.61 24.91 -0.82
N TYR A 205 3.78 25.46 -0.55
CA TYR A 205 5.06 25.09 -1.14
C TYR A 205 5.90 24.40 -0.05
N PRO A 206 5.96 23.04 -0.05
CA PRO A 206 6.61 22.31 1.03
C PRO A 206 8.05 22.75 1.27
N THR A 207 8.46 22.89 2.53
CA THR A 207 9.84 23.26 2.90
C THR A 207 10.87 22.19 2.54
N THR A 208 10.41 20.98 2.25
CA THR A 208 11.19 19.84 1.74
C THR A 208 11.61 19.99 0.27
N GLY A 209 11.01 20.93 -0.47
CA GLY A 209 11.34 21.21 -1.88
C GLY A 209 10.57 20.37 -2.90
N GLU A 210 9.51 19.69 -2.46
CA GLU A 210 8.58 18.96 -3.33
C GLU A 210 7.67 19.90 -4.16
N GLU A 211 6.86 19.30 -5.04
CA GLU A 211 5.86 20.05 -5.81
C GLU A 211 4.80 20.70 -4.89
N PRO A 212 4.22 21.84 -5.30
CA PRO A 212 3.21 22.51 -4.49
C PRO A 212 1.97 21.64 -4.27
N VAL A 213 1.50 21.59 -3.02
CA VAL A 213 0.27 20.91 -2.64
C VAL A 213 -0.87 21.89 -2.83
N LYS A 214 -1.80 21.58 -3.72
CA LYS A 214 -2.88 22.48 -4.15
C LYS A 214 -4.18 22.17 -3.43
N ASP A 215 -4.93 23.21 -3.09
CA ASP A 215 -6.25 23.11 -2.44
C ASP A 215 -6.24 22.20 -1.19
N HIS A 216 -5.15 22.26 -0.40
CA HIS A 216 -5.04 21.53 0.85
C HIS A 216 -6.08 22.06 1.84
N LYS A 217 -6.84 21.13 2.44
CA LYS A 217 -7.91 21.39 3.38
C LYS A 217 -7.62 20.63 4.69
N TRP A 218 -7.67 21.25 5.86
CA TRP A 218 -7.79 22.69 6.11
C TRP A 218 -6.66 23.14 7.03
N VAL A 219 -6.24 24.40 6.90
CA VAL A 219 -5.51 25.11 7.96
C VAL A 219 -6.43 26.18 8.55
N ILE A 220 -6.25 26.53 9.81
CA ILE A 220 -7.08 27.56 10.48
C ILE A 220 -6.35 28.90 10.64
N HIS A 221 -7.05 29.95 11.04
CA HIS A 221 -6.48 31.30 11.16
C HIS A 221 -5.32 31.38 12.15
N GLU A 222 -5.44 30.65 13.26
CA GLU A 222 -4.43 30.53 14.30
C GLU A 222 -3.20 29.75 13.84
N GLU A 223 -3.34 29.02 12.72
CA GLU A 223 -2.28 28.23 12.09
C GLU A 223 -1.50 29.01 10.99
N ILE A 224 -1.67 30.34 10.97
CA ILE A 224 -0.99 31.24 10.03
C ILE A 224 -0.16 32.25 10.80
N GLU A 225 1.13 32.37 10.43
CA GLU A 225 2.03 33.30 11.08
C GLU A 225 1.57 34.75 10.91
N ASN A 226 1.43 35.47 12.02
CA ASN A 226 1.11 36.90 12.05
C ASN A 226 -0.19 37.28 11.29
N ALA A 227 -1.20 36.39 11.28
CA ALA A 227 -2.44 36.58 10.52
C ALA A 227 -3.25 37.82 10.93
N GLY A 228 -3.07 38.31 12.17
CA GLY A 228 -3.87 39.39 12.74
C GLY A 228 -5.16 38.85 13.36
N GLU A 229 -6.21 39.67 13.36
CA GLU A 229 -7.55 39.30 13.89
C GLU A 229 -8.59 39.15 12.78
N GLU A 230 -8.36 39.77 11.61
CA GLU A 230 -9.32 39.80 10.52
C GLU A 230 -9.07 38.62 9.56
N PRO A 231 -10.13 37.95 9.07
CA PRO A 231 -9.98 36.86 8.11
C PRO A 231 -9.21 37.26 6.85
N LEU A 232 -8.33 36.37 6.40
CA LEU A 232 -7.52 36.55 5.21
C LEU A 232 -8.33 36.31 3.94
N LYS A 233 -8.01 37.05 2.88
CA LYS A 233 -8.74 36.95 1.60
C LYS A 233 -8.07 35.96 0.65
N PRO A 234 -8.85 35.32 -0.25
CA PRO A 234 -8.28 34.55 -1.36
C PRO A 234 -7.23 35.34 -2.14
N GLY A 235 -6.13 34.67 -2.49
CA GLY A 235 -4.95 35.24 -3.14
C GLY A 235 -3.93 35.86 -2.19
N ALA A 236 -4.18 35.90 -0.87
CA ALA A 236 -3.18 36.32 0.10
C ALA A 236 -2.03 35.30 0.19
N GLU A 237 -0.80 35.80 0.18
CA GLU A 237 0.40 35.01 0.47
C GLU A 237 0.67 35.03 1.98
N VAL A 238 0.94 33.86 2.54
CA VAL A 238 1.11 33.65 3.99
C VAL A 238 2.23 32.64 4.28
N THR A 239 2.65 32.57 5.54
CA THR A 239 3.49 31.48 6.06
C THR A 239 2.67 30.64 7.02
N LEU A 240 2.69 29.32 6.85
CA LEU A 240 2.00 28.37 7.72
C LEU A 240 2.86 28.06 8.96
N ASN A 241 2.22 27.89 10.12
CA ASN A 241 2.84 27.29 11.32
C ASN A 241 2.16 25.96 11.71
N ALA A 242 1.36 25.38 10.80
CA ALA A 242 0.77 24.05 10.93
C ALA A 242 1.77 22.97 10.49
N ASP A 243 1.70 21.81 11.13
CA ASP A 243 2.57 20.66 10.90
C ASP A 243 1.78 19.38 10.55
N HIS A 244 0.61 19.54 9.88
CA HIS A 244 -0.30 18.41 9.60
C HIS A 244 0.32 17.34 8.70
N MET A 245 1.30 17.71 7.87
CA MET A 245 2.08 16.83 7.01
C MET A 245 3.54 17.28 6.98
N GLU A 246 4.45 16.37 6.60
CA GLU A 246 5.86 16.72 6.47
C GLU A 246 6.05 17.88 5.47
N GLY A 247 6.82 18.88 5.87
CA GLY A 247 7.14 20.05 5.05
C GLY A 247 6.11 21.18 5.07
N MET A 248 5.03 21.08 5.87
CA MET A 248 4.03 22.15 5.99
C MET A 248 4.48 23.29 6.91
N ASP A 249 5.14 22.98 8.03
CA ASP A 249 5.59 24.00 8.98
C ASP A 249 6.62 24.95 8.35
N GLY A 250 6.36 26.24 8.44
CA GLY A 250 7.14 27.30 7.80
C GLY A 250 6.95 27.40 6.28
N ALA A 251 6.05 26.62 5.67
CA ALA A 251 5.80 26.67 4.23
C ALA A 251 5.15 28.01 3.84
N ALA A 252 5.59 28.56 2.70
CA ALA A 252 4.84 29.62 2.04
C ALA A 252 3.56 29.03 1.47
N ALA A 253 2.46 29.77 1.54
CA ALA A 253 1.17 29.34 1.02
C ALA A 253 0.36 30.50 0.42
N VAL A 254 -0.58 30.16 -0.45
CA VAL A 254 -1.57 31.06 -1.02
C VAL A 254 -2.95 30.63 -0.56
N ILE A 255 -3.73 31.55 0.00
CA ILE A 255 -5.13 31.28 0.37
C ILE A 255 -5.98 31.08 -0.90
N GLU A 256 -6.58 29.91 -1.06
CA GLU A 256 -7.50 29.61 -2.16
C GLU A 256 -8.94 29.98 -1.81
N SER A 257 -9.37 29.64 -0.59
CA SER A 257 -10.70 29.97 -0.08
C SER A 257 -10.66 30.16 1.43
N ALA A 258 -11.57 30.98 1.96
CA ALA A 258 -11.75 31.23 3.38
C ALA A 258 -13.21 31.01 3.75
N VAL A 259 -13.45 30.28 4.84
CA VAL A 259 -14.79 29.99 5.36
C VAL A 259 -14.79 30.18 6.87
N GLU A 260 -15.57 31.15 7.37
CA GLU A 260 -15.83 31.28 8.80
C GLU A 260 -16.88 30.23 9.20
N THR A 261 -16.49 29.31 10.09
CA THR A 261 -17.28 28.11 10.42
C THR A 261 -16.78 27.47 11.70
N THR A 262 -17.54 26.52 12.24
CA THR A 262 -17.00 25.56 13.19
C THR A 262 -16.09 24.57 12.48
N VAL A 263 -14.89 24.38 13.04
CA VAL A 263 -13.93 23.33 12.68
C VAL A 263 -13.90 22.27 13.77
N TYR A 264 -13.68 21.03 13.36
CA TYR A 264 -13.72 19.87 14.23
C TYR A 264 -12.40 19.12 14.20
N MET A 265 -11.99 18.66 15.37
CA MET A 265 -10.94 17.65 15.53
C MET A 265 -11.61 16.30 15.80
N LEU A 266 -11.18 15.25 15.11
CA LEU A 266 -11.90 13.97 15.10
C LEU A 266 -11.02 12.78 15.50
N ASP A 267 -11.60 11.86 16.28
CA ASP A 267 -11.09 10.49 16.40
C ASP A 267 -11.96 9.58 15.53
N PHE A 268 -11.35 8.78 14.66
CA PHE A 268 -12.11 7.86 13.81
C PHE A 268 -11.34 6.58 13.47
N THR A 269 -12.04 5.63 12.86
CA THR A 269 -11.43 4.48 12.21
C THR A 269 -11.70 4.61 10.73
N THR A 270 -10.67 4.54 9.90
CA THR A 270 -10.81 4.60 8.44
C THR A 270 -11.80 3.54 7.96
N THR A 271 -12.34 3.70 6.75
CA THR A 271 -13.19 2.67 6.13
C THR A 271 -12.46 1.36 5.87
N THR A 272 -11.13 1.33 6.00
CA THR A 272 -10.28 0.15 5.85
C THR A 272 -9.90 -0.52 7.19
N GLY A 273 -10.11 0.16 8.34
CA GLY A 273 -10.02 -0.43 9.68
C GLY A 273 -8.93 0.14 10.59
N GLU A 274 -8.19 1.15 10.16
CA GLU A 274 -7.06 1.75 10.86
C GLU A 274 -7.52 2.93 11.71
N LYS A 275 -6.98 3.04 12.93
CA LYS A 275 -7.35 4.10 13.87
C LYS A 275 -6.63 5.40 13.54
N VAL A 276 -7.36 6.51 13.54
CA VAL A 276 -6.83 7.86 13.39
C VAL A 276 -7.22 8.67 14.62
N ASP A 277 -6.21 9.25 15.26
CA ASP A 277 -6.39 10.01 16.50
C ASP A 277 -6.24 11.50 16.24
N LYS A 278 -7.24 12.27 16.67
CA LYS A 278 -7.23 13.74 16.71
C LYS A 278 -6.89 14.37 15.36
N HIS A 279 -7.51 13.87 14.30
CA HIS A 279 -7.36 14.41 12.95
C HIS A 279 -7.81 15.86 12.87
N LYS A 280 -7.03 16.68 12.16
CA LYS A 280 -7.25 18.11 11.92
C LYS A 280 -7.25 18.37 10.41
N TRP A 281 -8.13 19.20 9.87
CA TRP A 281 -9.39 19.68 10.45
C TRP A 281 -10.52 19.30 9.49
N ILE A 282 -11.73 19.21 10.02
CA ILE A 282 -12.95 19.02 9.21
C ILE A 282 -13.91 20.16 9.52
N ILE A 283 -14.51 20.75 8.49
CA ILE A 283 -15.51 21.81 8.70
C ILE A 283 -16.91 21.21 8.90
N GLU A 284 -17.82 21.96 9.52
CA GLU A 284 -19.18 21.49 9.83
C GLU A 284 -19.94 20.91 8.64
N SER A 285 -19.79 21.50 7.45
CA SER A 285 -20.48 21.05 6.23
C SER A 285 -19.90 19.78 5.62
N GLU A 286 -18.76 19.29 6.13
CA GLU A 286 -18.13 18.03 5.73
C GLU A 286 -18.48 16.87 6.67
N LEU A 287 -19.41 17.10 7.61
CA LEU A 287 -19.93 16.11 8.53
C LEU A 287 -21.44 15.92 8.32
N ALA A 288 -21.88 14.68 8.41
CA ALA A 288 -23.29 14.32 8.41
C ALA A 288 -23.70 13.68 9.74
N PRO A 289 -24.95 13.88 10.20
CA PRO A 289 -25.47 13.17 11.35
C PRO A 289 -25.56 11.67 11.07
N ILE A 290 -25.33 10.84 12.09
CA ILE A 290 -25.64 9.42 12.02
C ILE A 290 -27.15 9.26 11.87
N GLN A 291 -27.60 8.67 10.76
CA GLN A 291 -28.99 8.27 10.60
C GLN A 291 -29.31 7.16 11.60
N GLN A 292 -30.26 7.42 12.49
CA GLN A 292 -30.79 6.44 13.45
C GLN A 292 -31.74 5.44 12.77
#